data_AF-A0A9J7HT92-F1
#
_entry.id   AF-A0A9J7HT92-F1
#
_cell.length_a   1.000
_cell.length_b   1.000
_cell.length_c   1.000
_cell.angle_alpha   90.00
_cell.angle_beta   90.00
_cell.angle_gamma   90.00
#
_symmetry.space_group_name_H-M   'P 1'
#
loop_
_entity.id
_entity.type
_entity.pdbx_description
1 polymer ?
#
loop_
_entity_poly.entity_id
_entity_poly.type
_entity_poly.pdbx_seq_one_letter_code
_entity_poly.pdbx_strand_id
1 'polypeptide(L)'
;MNNFRYLKHHLSRLQSRQDKMAATKTLRELTNRCLVSMPTSFPRQHSQGHWQDYSFHNKVVDLYIGCLEKGQRSTAYENFLRMMPNNVNLNLRAVEHAFATDDIQLARSLLATVPAEQPPCVGLWQLVVHLHLRDGNFNKVSRLYQAGKPGLLPPFMQLLWEKP
;
A
#
# COMPACT_ATOMS: atom_id res chain seq x y z
N MET A 1 22.77 1.32 16.26
CA MET A 1 21.42 1.80 16.66
C MET A 1 21.35 3.35 16.79
N ASN A 2 21.84 4.15 15.82
CA ASN A 2 21.86 5.62 15.94
C ASN A 2 21.20 6.42 14.80
N ASN A 3 20.84 5.80 13.67
CA ASN A 3 20.34 6.54 12.50
C ASN A 3 18.94 7.14 12.68
N PHE A 4 18.07 6.50 13.47
CA PHE A 4 16.68 6.96 13.66
C PHE A 4 16.58 8.26 14.47
N ARG A 5 17.42 8.42 15.51
CA ARG A 5 17.48 9.66 16.31
C ARG A 5 18.06 10.82 15.51
N TYR A 6 19.07 10.53 14.68
CA TYR A 6 19.69 11.54 13.81
C TYR A 6 18.69 12.10 12.79
N LEU A 7 17.91 11.23 12.15
CA LEU A 7 16.85 11.63 11.21
C LEU A 7 15.79 12.52 11.87
N LYS A 8 15.33 12.16 13.07
CA LYS A 8 14.32 12.93 13.81
C LYS A 8 14.80 14.34 14.16
N HIS A 9 16.06 14.46 14.60
CA HIS A 9 16.66 15.75 14.95
C HIS A 9 16.90 16.64 13.72
N HIS A 10 17.28 16.05 12.59
CA HIS A 10 17.46 16.81 11.35
C HIS A 10 16.14 17.33 10.78
N LEU A 11 15.07 16.53 10.89
CA LEU A 11 13.72 16.92 10.47
C LEU A 11 13.17 18.10 11.29
N SER A 12 13.49 18.19 12.58
CA SER A 12 13.02 19.30 13.43
C SER A 12 13.63 20.67 13.12
N ARG A 13 14.74 20.74 12.36
CA ARG A 13 15.46 21.99 12.07
C ARG A 13 15.03 22.69 10.77
N LEU A 14 14.09 22.14 10.02
CA LEU A 14 13.72 22.61 8.68
C LEU A 14 12.58 23.64 8.75
N GLN A 15 12.91 24.85 9.19
CA GLN A 15 11.94 25.96 9.35
C GLN A 15 11.87 26.94 8.17
N SER A 16 12.82 26.96 7.21
CA SER A 16 12.71 27.78 5.98
C SER A 16 12.22 26.99 4.76
N ARG A 17 11.55 27.66 3.81
CA ARG A 17 11.02 27.05 2.56
C ARG A 17 12.13 26.45 1.68
N GLN A 18 13.30 27.09 1.65
CA GLN A 18 14.46 26.64 0.88
C GLN A 18 15.16 25.45 1.57
N ASP A 19 15.21 25.46 2.90
CA ASP A 19 15.69 24.32 3.70
C ASP A 19 14.76 23.11 3.59
N LYS A 20 13.44 23.34 3.55
CA LYS A 20 12.45 22.28 3.33
C LYS A 20 12.65 21.60 1.98
N MET A 21 12.86 22.34 0.89
CA MET A 21 13.11 21.75 -0.43
C MET A 21 14.45 20.99 -0.50
N ALA A 22 15.51 21.54 0.10
CA ALA A 22 16.80 20.86 0.18
C ALA A 22 16.67 19.56 1.00
N ALA A 23 15.94 19.61 2.11
CA ALA A 23 15.78 18.46 2.98
C ALA A 23 14.79 17.42 2.47
N THR A 24 13.75 17.77 1.71
CA THR A 24 12.91 16.78 1.02
C THR A 24 13.73 16.05 -0.05
N LYS A 25 14.64 16.74 -0.73
CA LYS A 25 15.61 16.11 -1.64
C LYS A 25 16.54 15.15 -0.90
N THR A 26 17.15 15.57 0.20
CA THR A 26 18.00 14.70 1.03
C THR A 26 17.23 13.52 1.60
N LEU A 27 16.00 13.72 2.07
CA LEU A 27 15.12 12.67 2.57
C LEU A 27 14.81 11.65 1.47
N ARG A 28 14.48 12.11 0.26
CA ARG A 28 14.25 11.24 -0.91
C ARG A 28 15.49 10.42 -1.26
N GLU A 29 16.66 11.04 -1.27
CA GLU A 29 17.93 10.35 -1.55
C GLU A 29 18.25 9.31 -0.48
N LEU A 30 18.06 9.64 0.80
CA LEU A 30 18.24 8.70 1.92
C LEU A 30 17.25 7.54 1.84
N THR A 31 15.97 7.82 1.62
CA THR A 31 14.94 6.80 1.41
C THR A 31 15.33 5.86 0.29
N ASN A 32 15.75 6.38 -0.87
CA ASN A 32 16.16 5.54 -2.00
C ASN A 32 17.38 4.67 -1.65
N ARG A 33 18.39 5.23 -0.98
CA ARG A 33 19.56 4.46 -0.52
C ARG A 33 19.17 3.36 0.46
N CYS A 34 18.26 3.64 1.40
CA CYS A 34 17.75 2.65 2.33
C CYS A 34 17.03 1.51 1.62
N LEU A 35 16.13 1.83 0.68
CA LEU A 35 15.34 0.83 -0.05
C LEU A 35 16.20 -0.08 -0.93
N VAL A 36 17.25 0.46 -1.56
CA VAL A 36 18.19 -0.31 -2.40
C VAL A 36 19.15 -1.15 -1.54
N SER A 37 19.53 -0.67 -0.36
CA SER A 37 20.50 -1.36 0.50
C SER A 37 19.96 -2.62 1.19
N MET A 38 18.65 -2.75 1.31
CA MET A 38 18.02 -3.86 2.01
C MET A 38 17.41 -4.84 1.00
N PRO A 39 17.81 -6.13 1.03
CA PRO A 39 17.21 -7.13 0.18
C PRO A 39 15.73 -7.30 0.57
N THR A 40 14.88 -7.37 -0.45
CA THR A 40 13.44 -7.65 -0.29
C THR A 40 13.11 -9.11 -0.52
N SER A 41 14.06 -9.91 -1.01
CA SER A 41 13.90 -11.31 -1.39
C SER A 41 14.86 -12.16 -0.59
N PHE A 42 14.32 -13.10 0.19
CA PHE A 42 15.08 -13.98 1.06
C PHE A 42 14.87 -15.44 0.65
N PRO A 43 15.94 -16.26 0.60
CA PRO A 43 15.81 -17.66 0.26
C PRO A 43 15.01 -18.39 1.34
N ARG A 44 14.08 -19.26 0.94
CA ARG A 44 13.35 -20.09 1.90
C ARG A 44 14.25 -21.25 2.35
N GLN A 45 14.43 -21.41 3.66
CA GLN A 45 15.39 -22.39 4.20
C GLN A 45 15.05 -23.86 3.91
N HIS A 46 13.80 -24.18 3.56
CA HIS A 46 13.33 -25.57 3.42
C HIS A 46 12.56 -25.84 2.11
N SER A 47 12.47 -24.88 1.18
CA SER A 47 11.83 -25.13 -0.13
C SER A 47 12.52 -24.36 -1.24
N GLN A 48 12.35 -24.83 -2.48
CA GLN A 48 12.68 -24.04 -3.66
C GLN A 48 11.81 -22.77 -3.66
N GLY A 49 12.44 -21.59 -3.71
CA GLY A 49 11.74 -20.30 -3.78
C GLY A 49 12.27 -19.24 -2.81
N HIS A 50 11.86 -18.00 -3.07
CA HIS A 50 12.15 -16.86 -2.22
C HIS A 50 10.86 -16.35 -1.58
N TRP A 51 10.94 -15.84 -0.35
CA TRP A 51 9.87 -15.07 0.25
C TRP A 51 10.25 -13.59 0.23
N GLN A 52 9.26 -12.73 0.08
CA GLN A 52 9.48 -11.30 0.05
C GLN A 52 9.14 -10.69 1.40
N ASP A 53 10.07 -9.91 1.96
CA ASP A 53 9.85 -9.11 3.16
C ASP A 53 9.96 -7.63 2.82
N TYR A 54 8.86 -6.91 3.04
CA TYR A 54 8.80 -5.46 2.86
C TYR A 54 8.65 -4.71 4.18
N SER A 55 8.83 -5.37 5.34
CA SER A 55 8.62 -4.77 6.66
C SER A 55 9.49 -3.55 6.90
N PHE A 56 10.76 -3.60 6.47
CA PHE A 56 11.66 -2.45 6.53
C PHE A 56 11.23 -1.35 5.57
N HIS A 57 10.98 -1.70 4.30
CA HIS A 57 10.59 -0.77 3.24
C HIS A 57 9.29 -0.03 3.60
N ASN A 58 8.31 -0.72 4.18
CA ASN A 58 7.06 -0.13 4.64
C ASN A 58 7.30 0.95 5.72
N LYS A 59 8.18 0.70 6.69
CA LYS A 59 8.53 1.71 7.72
C LYS A 59 9.21 2.93 7.13
N VAL A 60 10.09 2.74 6.15
CA VAL A 60 10.78 3.84 5.45
C VAL A 60 9.79 4.65 4.62
N VAL A 61 8.89 3.98 3.89
CA VAL A 61 7.84 4.65 3.13
C VAL A 61 6.91 5.43 4.04
N ASP A 62 6.48 4.87 5.18
CA ASP A 62 5.63 5.55 6.15
C ASP A 62 6.27 6.84 6.68
N LEU A 63 7.57 6.79 6.98
CA LEU A 63 8.32 7.97 7.42
C LEU A 63 8.37 9.03 6.31
N TYR A 64 8.62 8.61 5.06
CA TYR A 64 8.69 9.52 3.93
C TYR A 64 7.32 10.17 3.62
N ILE A 65 6.26 9.38 3.52
CA ILE A 65 4.89 9.85 3.28
C ILE A 65 4.42 10.77 4.42
N GLY A 66 4.78 10.47 5.67
CA GLY A 66 4.47 11.30 6.82
C GLY A 66 5.08 12.71 6.75
N CYS A 67 6.18 12.87 6.02
CA CYS A 67 6.83 14.17 5.79
C CYS A 67 6.25 14.94 4.60
N LEU A 68 5.42 14.31 3.75
CA LEU A 68 4.87 14.92 2.55
C LEU A 68 3.52 15.60 2.80
N GLU A 69 3.27 16.68 2.06
CA GLU A 69 1.96 17.33 1.97
C GLU A 69 0.97 16.45 1.21
N LYS A 70 -0.33 16.55 1.53
CA LYS A 70 -1.38 15.66 1.01
C LYS A 70 -1.38 15.54 -0.53
N GLY A 71 -1.16 16.65 -1.24
CA GLY A 71 -1.12 16.67 -2.71
C GLY A 71 0.06 15.91 -3.35
N GLN A 72 1.14 15.67 -2.60
CA GLN A 72 2.33 14.96 -3.11
C GLN A 72 2.33 13.47 -2.77
N ARG A 73 1.42 13.02 -1.89
CA ARG A 73 1.38 11.63 -1.40
C ARG A 73 0.95 10.65 -2.47
N SER A 74 -0.04 10.99 -3.30
CA SER A 74 -0.50 10.11 -4.39
C SER A 74 0.62 9.76 -5.36
N THR A 75 1.36 10.77 -5.85
CA THR A 75 2.52 10.56 -6.73
C THR A 75 3.65 9.80 -6.05
N ALA A 76 3.85 9.98 -4.75
CA ALA A 76 4.84 9.22 -4.00
C ALA A 76 4.46 7.73 -3.90
N TYR A 77 3.19 7.42 -3.64
CA TYR A 77 2.69 6.04 -3.61
C TYR A 77 2.86 5.33 -4.95
N GLU A 78 2.50 5.97 -6.07
CA GLU A 78 2.70 5.40 -7.41
C GLU A 78 4.17 5.07 -7.69
N ASN A 79 5.09 5.97 -7.30
CA ASN A 79 6.52 5.74 -7.47
C ASN A 79 7.03 4.56 -6.64
N PHE A 80 6.58 4.41 -5.39
CA PHE A 80 6.96 3.27 -4.56
C PHE A 80 6.34 1.96 -5.05
N LEU A 81 5.10 1.98 -5.56
CA LEU A 81 4.47 0.81 -6.15
C LEU A 81 5.20 0.34 -7.42
N ARG A 82 5.68 1.28 -8.24
CA ARG A 82 6.54 0.94 -9.40
C ARG A 82 7.86 0.29 -8.98
N MET A 83 8.42 0.67 -7.83
CA MET A 83 9.65 0.10 -7.29
C MET A 83 9.42 -1.26 -6.63
N MET A 84 8.25 -1.48 -6.02
CA MET A 84 7.91 -2.66 -5.23
C MET A 84 6.51 -3.18 -5.59
N PRO A 85 6.31 -3.71 -6.81
CA PRO A 85 4.97 -4.08 -7.31
C PRO A 85 4.31 -5.21 -6.52
N ASN A 86 5.10 -6.07 -5.89
CA ASN A 86 4.60 -7.21 -5.09
C ASN A 86 4.27 -6.83 -3.63
N ASN A 87 4.46 -5.56 -3.23
CA ASN A 87 4.20 -5.13 -1.86
C ASN A 87 2.71 -4.85 -1.65
N VAL A 88 2.00 -5.87 -1.17
CA VAL A 88 0.55 -5.83 -0.91
C VAL A 88 0.17 -4.76 0.12
N ASN A 89 0.97 -4.57 1.18
CA ASN A 89 0.69 -3.58 2.22
C ASN A 89 0.78 -2.14 1.68
N LEU A 90 1.76 -1.89 0.81
CA LEU A 90 1.89 -0.61 0.15
C LEU A 90 0.71 -0.34 -0.79
N ASN A 91 0.27 -1.35 -1.54
CA ASN A 91 -0.87 -1.24 -2.44
C ASN A 91 -2.16 -0.93 -1.65
N LEU A 92 -2.42 -1.66 -0.57
CA LEU A 92 -3.56 -1.40 0.32
C LEU A 92 -3.60 0.06 0.79
N ARG A 93 -2.48 0.57 1.32
CA ARG A 93 -2.38 1.96 1.82
C ARG A 93 -2.56 3.01 0.72
N ALA A 94 -2.04 2.73 -0.47
CA ALA A 94 -2.20 3.63 -1.61
C ALA A 94 -3.69 3.74 -2.03
N VAL A 95 -4.41 2.61 -2.05
CA VAL A 95 -5.84 2.58 -2.35
C VAL A 95 -6.65 3.28 -1.25
N GLU A 96 -6.35 3.02 0.04
CA GLU A 96 -6.99 3.72 1.17
C GLU A 96 -6.80 5.24 1.08
N HIS A 97 -5.60 5.69 0.73
CA HIS A 97 -5.32 7.12 0.52
C HIS A 97 -6.12 7.71 -0.65
N ALA A 98 -6.27 6.96 -1.75
CA ALA A 98 -7.07 7.36 -2.90
C ALA A 98 -8.53 7.57 -2.50
N PHE A 99 -9.12 6.63 -1.76
CA PHE A 99 -10.48 6.77 -1.20
C PHE A 99 -10.60 7.96 -0.24
N ALA A 100 -9.62 8.18 0.63
CA ALA A 100 -9.63 9.31 1.56
C ALA A 100 -9.52 10.68 0.87
N THR A 101 -8.97 10.72 -0.34
CA THR A 101 -8.82 11.94 -1.15
C THR A 101 -9.92 12.06 -2.23
N ASP A 102 -10.89 11.13 -2.22
CA ASP A 102 -11.96 10.95 -3.24
C ASP A 102 -11.44 10.84 -4.68
N ASP A 103 -10.19 10.36 -4.86
CA ASP A 103 -9.61 10.09 -6.18
C ASP A 103 -9.95 8.67 -6.63
N ILE A 104 -11.18 8.52 -7.12
CA ILE A 104 -11.76 7.22 -7.49
C ILE A 104 -11.12 6.66 -8.76
N GLN A 105 -10.58 7.49 -9.65
CA GLN A 105 -9.90 7.00 -10.85
C GLN A 105 -8.56 6.35 -10.50
N LEU A 106 -7.82 6.95 -9.56
CA LEU A 106 -6.59 6.35 -9.03
C LEU A 106 -6.89 5.08 -8.25
N ALA A 107 -7.95 5.05 -7.43
CA ALA A 107 -8.36 3.83 -6.74
C ALA A 107 -8.71 2.69 -7.73
N ARG A 108 -9.41 3.01 -8.83
CA ARG A 108 -9.73 2.04 -9.89
C ARG A 108 -8.50 1.52 -10.59
N SER A 109 -7.56 2.39 -10.97
CA SER A 109 -6.35 1.98 -11.68
C SER A 109 -5.48 1.08 -10.80
N LEU A 110 -5.32 1.42 -9.52
CA LEU A 110 -4.60 0.61 -8.55
C LEU A 110 -5.26 -0.76 -8.35
N LEU A 111 -6.58 -0.80 -8.17
CA LEU A 111 -7.30 -2.06 -7.99
C LEU A 111 -7.36 -2.91 -9.26
N ALA A 112 -7.28 -2.32 -10.45
CA ALA A 112 -7.21 -3.05 -11.71
C ALA A 112 -5.89 -3.83 -11.87
N THR A 113 -4.80 -3.39 -11.22
CA THR A 113 -3.54 -4.13 -11.20
C THR A 113 -3.57 -5.34 -10.26
N VAL A 114 -4.53 -5.36 -9.33
CA VAL A 114 -4.73 -6.49 -8.42
C VAL A 114 -5.53 -7.57 -9.15
N PRO A 115 -5.14 -8.85 -9.06
CA PRO A 115 -5.95 -9.94 -9.61
C PRO A 115 -7.36 -9.87 -9.03
N ALA A 116 -8.34 -9.51 -9.85
CA ALA A 116 -9.72 -9.28 -9.42
C ALA A 116 -10.35 -10.53 -8.77
N GLU A 117 -9.89 -11.73 -9.15
CA GLU A 117 -10.43 -12.99 -8.64
C GLU A 117 -9.80 -13.43 -7.30
N GLN A 118 -8.59 -12.97 -6.98
CA GLN A 118 -7.89 -13.34 -5.75
C GLN A 118 -7.08 -12.15 -5.20
N PRO A 119 -7.75 -11.18 -4.56
CA PRO A 119 -7.03 -10.13 -3.87
C PRO A 119 -6.17 -10.74 -2.75
N PRO A 120 -4.92 -10.28 -2.61
CA PRO A 120 -3.96 -10.88 -1.69
C PRO A 120 -4.27 -10.60 -0.21
N CYS A 121 -5.19 -9.68 0.10
CA CYS A 121 -5.62 -9.40 1.47
C CYS A 121 -7.10 -9.01 1.55
N VAL A 122 -7.70 -9.22 2.74
CA VAL A 122 -9.10 -8.89 3.05
C VAL A 122 -9.39 -7.39 2.85
N GLY A 123 -8.44 -6.53 3.22
CA GLY A 123 -8.59 -5.07 3.08
C GLY A 123 -8.75 -4.64 1.62
N LEU A 124 -7.92 -5.17 0.71
CA LEU A 124 -8.07 -4.90 -0.72
C LEU A 124 -9.40 -5.43 -1.25
N TRP A 125 -9.83 -6.62 -0.80
CA TRP A 125 -11.12 -7.17 -1.18
C TRP A 125 -12.30 -6.28 -0.74
N GLN A 126 -12.28 -5.78 0.50
CA GLN A 126 -13.30 -4.85 1.01
C GLN A 126 -13.35 -3.56 0.19
N LEU A 127 -12.20 -3.02 -0.22
CA LEU A 127 -12.12 -1.81 -1.04
C LEU A 127 -12.63 -2.05 -2.47
N VAL A 128 -12.33 -3.20 -3.07
CA VAL A 128 -12.88 -3.62 -4.38
C VAL A 128 -14.41 -3.75 -4.31
N VAL A 129 -14.93 -4.38 -3.25
CA VAL A 129 -16.38 -4.48 -3.02
C VAL A 129 -17.00 -3.09 -2.86
N HIS A 130 -16.40 -2.24 -2.03
CA HIS A 130 -16.89 -0.87 -1.82
C HIS A 130 -16.94 -0.07 -3.12
N LEU A 131 -15.93 -0.22 -3.98
CA LEU A 131 -15.88 0.42 -5.29
C LEU A 131 -16.99 -0.09 -6.22
N HIS A 132 -17.20 -1.40 -6.29
CA HIS A 132 -18.25 -1.98 -7.13
C HIS A 132 -19.66 -1.70 -6.62
N LEU A 133 -19.85 -1.56 -5.30
CA LEU A 133 -21.10 -1.09 -4.70
C LEU A 133 -21.38 0.37 -5.08
N ARG A 134 -20.36 1.23 -5.03
CA ARG A 134 -20.47 2.63 -5.48
C ARG A 134 -20.81 2.73 -6.97
N ASP A 135 -20.31 1.80 -7.78
CA ASP A 135 -20.58 1.72 -9.23
C ASP A 135 -21.93 1.06 -9.57
N GLY A 136 -22.72 0.59 -8.59
CA GLY A 136 -23.99 -0.10 -8.82
C GLY A 136 -23.87 -1.47 -9.50
N ASN A 137 -22.67 -2.05 -9.53
CA ASN A 137 -22.38 -3.29 -10.24
C ASN A 137 -22.60 -4.54 -9.35
N PHE A 138 -23.83 -4.76 -8.90
CA PHE A 138 -24.20 -5.85 -7.99
C PHE A 138 -23.83 -7.26 -8.49
N ASN A 139 -23.85 -7.47 -9.82
CA ASN A 139 -23.47 -8.74 -10.43
C ASN A 139 -21.98 -9.08 -10.22
N LYS A 140 -21.09 -8.07 -10.26
CA LYS A 140 -19.66 -8.26 -10.00
C LYS A 140 -19.41 -8.47 -8.51
N VAL A 141 -20.14 -7.76 -7.65
CA VAL A 141 -20.09 -7.97 -6.20
C VAL A 141 -20.47 -9.42 -5.88
N SER A 142 -21.63 -9.90 -6.34
CA SER A 142 -22.08 -11.28 -6.10
C SER A 142 -21.03 -12.32 -6.54
N ARG A 143 -20.41 -12.14 -7.72
CA ARG A 143 -19.33 -13.02 -8.19
C ARG A 143 -18.07 -12.94 -7.33
N LEU A 144 -17.67 -11.75 -6.86
CA LEU A 144 -16.51 -11.57 -5.98
C LEU A 144 -16.70 -12.24 -4.61
N TYR A 145 -17.94 -12.23 -4.11
CA TYR A 145 -18.32 -12.95 -2.89
C TYR A 145 -18.32 -14.47 -3.11
N GLN A 146 -18.85 -14.95 -4.25
CA GLN A 146 -18.84 -16.37 -4.61
C GLN A 146 -17.44 -16.92 -4.91
N ALA A 147 -16.55 -16.10 -5.47
CA ALA A 147 -15.15 -16.46 -5.76
C ALA A 147 -14.23 -16.34 -4.53
N GLY A 148 -14.69 -15.67 -3.46
CA GLY A 148 -13.93 -15.49 -2.23
C GLY A 148 -13.63 -16.83 -1.55
N LYS A 149 -12.37 -17.09 -1.22
CA LYS A 149 -12.00 -18.27 -0.41
C LYS A 149 -12.76 -18.22 0.92
N PRO A 150 -13.33 -19.34 1.42
CA PRO A 150 -14.12 -19.41 2.65
C PRO A 150 -13.39 -19.07 3.97
N GLY A 151 -12.17 -18.52 3.92
CA GLY A 151 -11.46 -17.95 5.06
C GLY A 151 -11.12 -16.44 4.94
N LEU A 152 -11.36 -15.82 3.78
CA LEU A 152 -11.11 -14.39 3.55
C LEU A 152 -12.37 -13.54 3.86
N LEU A 153 -13.54 -14.16 3.79
CA LEU A 153 -14.83 -13.54 4.08
C LEU A 153 -15.09 -13.53 5.59
N PRO A 154 -15.52 -12.40 6.18
CA PRO A 154 -16.01 -12.38 7.56
C PRO A 154 -17.15 -13.39 7.73
N PRO A 155 -17.21 -14.16 8.84
CA PRO A 155 -18.21 -15.22 9.04
C PRO A 155 -19.65 -14.75 8.89
N PHE A 156 -19.95 -13.50 9.28
CA PHE A 156 -21.29 -12.91 9.15
C PHE A 156 -21.73 -12.70 7.69
N MET A 157 -20.78 -12.48 6.77
CA MET A 157 -21.09 -12.33 5.34
C MET A 157 -21.34 -13.67 4.65
N GLN A 158 -20.76 -14.75 5.18
CA GLN A 158 -21.02 -16.12 4.71
C GLN A 158 -22.47 -16.51 5.04
N LEU A 159 -22.92 -16.17 6.25
CA LEU A 159 -24.27 -16.42 6.75
C LEU A 159 -25.38 -15.67 6.01
N LEU A 160 -25.07 -14.52 5.42
CA LEU A 160 -26.04 -13.75 4.63
C LEU A 160 -26.39 -14.40 3.29
N TRP A 161 -25.58 -15.35 2.81
CA TRP A 161 -25.71 -15.93 1.47
C TRP A 161 -25.67 -17.46 1.41
N GLU A 162 -25.53 -18.15 2.55
CA GLU A 162 -26.00 -19.52 2.65
C GLU A 162 -27.52 -19.51 2.45
N LYS A 163 -27.93 -19.83 1.23
CA LYS A 163 -29.35 -20.13 0.96
C LYS A 163 -29.75 -21.36 1.78
N PRO A 164 -30.99 -21.39 2.31
CA PRO A 164 -31.60 -22.64 2.77
C PRO A 164 -31.75 -23.66 1.64
#